data_AF-A0A0V0T591-F1
#
_entry.id   AF-A0A0V0T591-F1
#
_cell.length_a   1.000
_cell.length_b   1.000
_cell.length_c   1.000
_cell.angle_alpha   90.00
_cell.angle_beta   90.00
_cell.angle_gamma   90.00
#
_symmetry.space_group_name_H-M   'P 1'
#
loop_
_entity.id
_entity.type
_entity.pdbx_description
1 polymer ?
#
loop_
_entity_poly.entity_id
_entity_poly.type
_entity_poly.pdbx_seq_one_letter_code
_entity_poly.pdbx_strand_id
1 'polypeptide(L)'
;LNDCISICRFIRNFGLCEGIAYSKESKACLIAVLGNNDDEVYLNEGYHFLTLNDCSKDRENERADNDPPELHVFPILDEVCQLEFYKPLFLTGWSVITEIQSTTTLQECLSNCAEIMRAKNCSAIYFIDESCILLERMPHSQYHFIRQKASVFAELLFCEPNIR
;
A
#
# COMPACT_ATOMS: atom_id res chain seq x y z
N LEU A 1 10.03 -0.51 10.24
CA LEU A 1 8.97 0.51 10.09
C LEU A 1 7.63 0.03 10.67
N ASN A 2 7.02 -1.05 10.15
CA ASN A 2 5.70 -1.52 10.61
C ASN A 2 5.64 -1.80 12.11
N ASP A 3 6.67 -2.40 12.70
CA ASP A 3 6.73 -2.60 14.16
C ASP A 3 6.71 -1.28 14.94
N CYS A 4 7.44 -0.27 14.46
CA CYS A 4 7.45 1.08 15.04
C CYS A 4 6.06 1.73 14.98
N ILE A 5 5.38 1.58 13.84
CA ILE A 5 4.01 2.05 13.66
C ILE A 5 3.07 1.32 14.63
N SER A 6 3.18 0.00 14.76
CA SER A 6 2.37 -0.80 15.68
C SER A 6 2.57 -0.39 17.15
N ILE A 7 3.82 -0.13 17.58
CA ILE A 7 4.10 0.35 18.93
C ILE A 7 3.51 1.75 19.12
N CYS A 8 3.72 2.68 18.18
CA CYS A 8 3.14 4.02 18.24
C CYS A 8 1.61 3.98 18.30
N ARG A 9 0.96 3.16 17.48
CA ARG A 9 -0.50 2.93 17.50
C ARG A 9 -0.99 2.47 18.87
N PHE A 10 -0.29 1.52 19.48
CA PHE A 10 -0.66 1.01 20.80
C PHE A 10 -0.60 2.13 21.86
N ILE A 11 0.49 2.91 21.89
CA ILE A 11 0.66 3.94 22.92
C ILE A 11 -0.09 5.25 22.62
N ARG A 12 -0.46 5.50 21.37
CA ARG A 12 -1.34 6.61 20.96
C ARG A 12 -2.69 6.54 21.66
N ASN A 13 -3.20 5.35 21.97
CA ASN A 13 -4.42 5.18 22.76
C ASN A 13 -4.34 5.81 24.17
N PHE A 14 -3.11 6.10 24.64
CA PHE A 14 -2.84 6.80 25.89
C PHE A 14 -2.38 8.26 25.69
N GLY A 15 -2.45 8.79 24.46
CA GLY A 15 -2.02 10.15 24.12
C GLY A 15 -0.51 10.35 24.05
N LEU A 16 0.27 9.27 23.88
CA LEU A 16 1.73 9.30 24.00
C LEU A 16 2.48 9.21 22.66
N CYS A 17 1.80 9.11 21.53
CA CYS A 17 2.47 9.07 20.23
C CYS A 17 1.59 9.63 19.11
N GLU A 18 2.08 10.69 18.47
CA GLU A 18 1.48 11.28 17.26
C GLU A 18 2.29 10.94 16.00
N GLY A 19 3.46 10.33 16.14
CA GLY A 19 4.32 9.97 15.02
C GLY A 19 5.62 9.28 15.45
N ILE A 20 6.32 8.74 14.45
CA ILE A 20 7.62 8.06 14.61
C ILE A 20 8.67 8.72 13.73
N ALA A 21 9.92 8.76 14.19
CA ALA A 21 11.05 8.99 13.28
C ALA A 21 11.66 7.63 12.94
N TYR A 22 11.75 7.28 11.66
CA TYR A 22 12.31 6.00 11.20
C TYR A 22 13.51 6.22 10.29
N SER A 23 14.55 5.43 10.49
CA SER A 23 15.70 5.37 9.61
C SER A 23 15.74 4.02 8.89
N LYS A 24 15.72 4.05 7.55
CA LYS A 24 15.80 2.84 6.73
C LYS A 24 17.19 2.19 6.83
N GLU A 25 18.24 3.02 6.88
CA GLU A 25 19.64 2.59 6.97
C GLU A 25 19.92 1.83 8.27
N SER A 26 19.59 2.42 9.42
CA SER A 26 19.82 1.81 10.73
C SER A 26 18.74 0.80 11.14
N LYS A 27 17.62 0.75 10.39
CA LYS A 27 16.41 -0.03 10.72
C LYS A 27 15.86 0.28 12.13
N ALA A 28 16.11 1.48 12.64
CA ALA A 28 15.70 1.93 13.96
C ALA A 28 14.62 3.01 13.89
N CYS A 29 13.84 3.14 14.95
CA CYS A 29 12.89 4.24 15.12
C CYS A 29 12.94 4.87 16.50
N LEU A 30 12.62 6.15 16.53
CA LEU A 30 12.31 6.91 17.73
C LEU A 30 10.80 7.08 17.80
N ILE A 31 10.22 6.76 18.95
CA ILE A 31 8.79 6.87 19.22
C ILE A 31 8.56 8.14 20.04
N ALA A 32 7.43 8.83 19.83
CA ALA A 32 7.02 9.98 20.63
C ALA A 32 8.02 11.16 20.56
N VAL A 33 8.48 11.50 19.35
CA VAL A 33 9.39 12.63 19.17
C VAL A 33 8.62 13.92 19.46
N LEU A 34 9.02 14.62 20.52
CA LEU A 34 8.42 15.89 20.92
C LEU A 34 8.91 16.98 19.97
N GLY A 35 7.98 17.77 19.43
CA GLY A 35 8.30 18.99 18.69
C GLY A 35 8.89 20.07 19.60
N ASN A 36 9.52 21.07 18.99
CA ASN A 36 9.85 22.32 19.69
C ASN A 36 8.56 23.16 19.92
N ASN A 37 8.73 24.39 20.40
CA ASN A 37 7.60 25.31 20.60
C ASN A 37 6.89 25.75 19.31
N ASP A 38 7.45 25.41 18.14
CA ASP A 38 6.94 25.70 16.80
C ASP A 38 6.43 24.42 16.09
N ASP A 39 6.22 23.33 16.85
CA ASP A 39 5.82 22.00 16.35
C ASP A 39 6.82 21.36 15.34
N GLU A 40 8.06 21.83 15.30
CA GLU A 40 9.12 21.28 14.46
C GLU A 40 9.84 20.11 15.14
N VAL A 41 10.12 19.07 14.36
CA VAL A 41 10.89 17.90 14.80
C VAL A 41 12.26 17.92 14.12
N TYR A 42 13.32 18.18 14.89
CA TYR A 42 14.69 18.11 14.40
C TYR A 42 15.19 16.66 14.43
N LEU A 43 15.49 16.12 13.25
CA LEU A 43 16.00 14.76 13.09
C LEU A 43 17.46 14.78 12.60
N ASN A 44 18.24 13.80 13.07
CA ASN A 44 19.56 13.53 12.50
C ASN A 44 19.42 13.05 11.04
N GLU A 45 20.47 13.23 10.24
CA GLU A 45 20.51 12.71 8.87
C GLU A 45 20.13 11.22 8.83
N GLY A 46 19.30 10.86 7.85
CA GLY A 46 18.83 9.47 7.64
C GLY A 46 17.58 9.06 8.42
N TYR A 47 17.06 9.91 9.31
CA TYR A 47 15.73 9.71 9.91
C TYR A 47 14.66 10.53 9.17
N HIS A 48 13.51 9.90 8.94
CA HIS A 48 12.33 10.55 8.39
C HIS A 48 11.18 10.49 9.40
N PHE A 49 10.50 11.62 9.60
CA PHE A 49 9.33 11.68 10.47
C PHE A 49 8.07 11.21 9.73
N LEU A 50 7.29 10.34 10.36
CA LEU A 50 5.99 9.88 9.90
C LEU A 50 4.94 10.20 10.96
N THR A 51 4.02 11.10 10.62
CA THR A 51 2.87 11.43 11.47
C THR A 51 1.79 10.36 11.33
N LEU A 52 1.19 9.99 12.45
CA LEU A 52 0.14 9.00 12.52
C LEU A 52 -1.23 9.67 12.75
N ASN A 53 -1.81 10.28 11.71
CA ASN A 53 -3.04 11.09 11.82
C ASN A 53 -4.27 10.28 12.25
N ASP A 54 -4.60 9.21 11.53
CA ASP A 54 -5.77 8.37 11.80
C ASP A 54 -5.47 6.90 11.46
N CYS A 55 -6.22 5.99 12.08
CA CYS A 55 -6.06 4.56 11.95
C CYS A 55 -7.44 3.91 11.80
N SER A 56 -7.83 3.64 10.57
CA SER A 56 -8.99 2.80 10.28
C SER A 56 -8.57 1.35 10.08
N LYS A 57 -9.50 0.42 10.34
CA LYS A 57 -9.33 -0.97 9.93
C LYS A 57 -9.44 -1.05 8.41
N ASP A 58 -8.40 -1.50 7.75
CA ASP A 58 -8.40 -1.70 6.30
C ASP A 58 -8.91 -3.09 5.94
N ARG A 59 -10.22 -3.20 5.69
CA ARG A 59 -10.89 -4.40 5.13
C ARG A 59 -10.42 -5.72 5.76
N GLU A 60 -10.35 -5.75 7.09
CA GLU A 60 -9.82 -6.87 7.88
C GLU A 60 -10.45 -8.21 7.47
N ASN A 61 -11.76 -8.23 7.20
CA ASN A 61 -12.47 -9.43 6.75
C ASN A 61 -12.08 -9.87 5.33
N GLU A 62 -11.80 -8.93 4.41
CA GLU A 62 -11.39 -9.27 3.04
C GLU A 62 -9.93 -9.76 2.97
N ARG A 63 -9.13 -9.39 3.98
CA ARG A 63 -7.71 -9.73 4.08
C ARG A 63 -7.39 -10.88 5.04
N ALA A 64 -8.36 -11.31 5.85
CA ALA A 64 -8.16 -12.31 6.91
C ALA A 64 -7.53 -13.62 6.43
N ASP A 65 -7.91 -14.07 5.22
CA ASP A 65 -7.46 -15.34 4.65
C ASP A 65 -6.43 -15.17 3.52
N ASN A 66 -6.05 -13.92 3.18
CA ASN A 66 -5.05 -13.67 2.15
C ASN A 66 -3.68 -14.20 2.58
N ASP A 67 -2.86 -14.55 1.60
CA ASP A 67 -1.45 -14.84 1.89
C ASP A 67 -0.73 -13.53 2.25
N PRO A 68 0.37 -13.57 3.04
CA PRO A 68 1.11 -12.38 3.39
C PRO A 68 1.55 -11.59 2.15
N PRO A 69 1.54 -10.25 2.18
CA PRO A 69 1.94 -9.46 1.03
C PRO A 69 3.39 -9.75 0.60
N GLU A 70 3.61 -9.86 -0.70
CA GLU A 70 4.87 -10.27 -1.32
C GLU A 70 5.58 -9.09 -1.98
N LEU A 71 6.91 -9.10 -2.02
CA LEU A 71 7.69 -8.09 -2.73
C LEU A 71 7.85 -8.49 -4.21
N HIS A 72 7.48 -7.59 -5.11
CA HIS A 72 7.70 -7.71 -6.55
C HIS A 72 8.61 -6.60 -7.05
N VAL A 73 9.63 -6.98 -7.82
CA VAL A 73 10.54 -6.03 -8.47
C VAL A 73 9.99 -5.70 -9.85
N PHE A 74 9.99 -4.42 -10.21
CA PHE A 74 9.64 -3.91 -11.53
C PHE A 74 10.89 -3.29 -12.18
N PRO A 75 11.71 -4.10 -12.89
CA PRO A 75 13.02 -3.64 -13.38
C PRO A 75 12.96 -2.44 -14.34
N ILE A 76 11.87 -2.31 -15.11
CA ILE A 76 11.69 -1.22 -16.06
C ILE A 76 11.43 0.10 -15.32
N LEU A 77 10.70 0.05 -14.21
CA LEU A 77 10.37 1.20 -13.39
C LEU A 77 11.48 1.51 -12.36
N ASP A 78 12.40 0.57 -12.16
CA ASP A 78 13.39 0.58 -11.07
C ASP A 78 12.74 0.75 -9.69
N GLU A 79 11.61 0.05 -9.49
CA GLU A 79 10.84 0.06 -8.25
C GLU A 79 10.62 -1.35 -7.70
N VAL A 80 10.43 -1.43 -6.39
CA VAL A 80 9.96 -2.63 -5.69
C VAL A 80 8.61 -2.28 -5.06
N CYS A 81 7.59 -3.08 -5.36
CA CYS A 81 6.28 -2.93 -4.74
C CYS A 81 5.95 -4.11 -3.82
N GLN A 82 5.23 -3.82 -2.75
CA GLN A 82 4.57 -4.84 -1.94
C GLN A 82 3.16 -5.09 -2.50
N LEU A 83 2.88 -6.33 -2.86
CA LEU A 83 1.63 -6.76 -3.47
C LEU A 83 0.84 -7.65 -2.52
N GLU A 84 -0.49 -7.47 -2.48
CA GLU A 84 -1.39 -8.36 -1.76
C GLU A 84 -2.40 -8.99 -2.72
N PHE A 85 -2.49 -10.32 -2.73
CA PHE A 85 -3.41 -11.05 -3.58
C PHE A 85 -4.69 -11.42 -2.82
N TYR A 86 -5.83 -11.02 -3.36
CA TYR A 86 -7.11 -11.21 -2.70
C TYR A 86 -7.77 -12.53 -3.07
N LYS A 87 -8.10 -13.32 -2.04
CA LYS A 87 -8.84 -14.58 -2.18
C LYS A 87 -10.37 -14.40 -2.23
N PRO A 88 -11.00 -13.48 -1.50
CA PRO A 88 -12.46 -13.30 -1.56
C PRO A 88 -12.96 -12.90 -2.96
N LEU A 89 -14.22 -13.24 -3.26
CA LEU A 89 -14.84 -12.89 -4.54
C LEU A 89 -15.45 -11.49 -4.56
N PHE A 90 -15.87 -10.99 -3.41
CA PHE A 90 -16.51 -9.69 -3.23
C PHE A 90 -15.56 -8.76 -2.49
N LEU A 91 -15.22 -7.64 -3.12
CA LEU A 91 -14.23 -6.69 -2.62
C LEU A 91 -14.84 -5.29 -2.55
N THR A 92 -14.60 -4.55 -1.47
CA THR A 92 -15.16 -3.20 -1.29
C THR A 92 -14.13 -2.10 -1.52
N GLY A 93 -14.63 -0.93 -1.95
CA GLY A 93 -13.84 0.28 -2.14
C GLY A 93 -13.00 0.29 -3.42
N TRP A 94 -13.55 -0.18 -4.55
CA TRP A 94 -12.83 -0.26 -5.82
C TRP A 94 -13.62 0.37 -6.98
N SER A 95 -12.93 1.17 -7.80
CA SER A 95 -13.46 1.76 -9.04
C SER A 95 -12.54 1.43 -10.21
N VAL A 96 -13.12 1.24 -11.39
CA VAL A 96 -12.35 0.95 -12.62
C VAL A 96 -11.80 2.25 -13.18
N ILE A 97 -10.48 2.29 -13.39
CA ILE A 97 -9.81 3.37 -14.11
C ILE A 97 -9.92 3.10 -15.61
N THR A 98 -9.50 1.91 -16.04
CA THR A 98 -9.45 1.53 -17.45
C THR A 98 -9.29 0.02 -17.62
N GLU A 99 -9.54 -0.46 -18.84
CA GLU A 99 -9.28 -1.83 -19.27
C GLU A 99 -8.23 -1.80 -20.39
N ILE A 100 -7.22 -2.65 -20.26
CA ILE A 100 -6.13 -2.85 -21.22
C ILE A 100 -6.30 -4.25 -21.81
N GLN A 101 -6.69 -4.30 -23.08
CA GLN A 101 -6.80 -5.54 -23.83
C GLN A 101 -5.41 -6.00 -24.29
N SER A 102 -5.28 -7.31 -24.56
CA SER A 102 -4.04 -7.93 -25.05
C SER A 102 -2.86 -7.84 -24.07
N THR A 103 -3.15 -7.81 -22.76
CA THR A 103 -2.11 -7.90 -21.73
C THR A 103 -1.78 -9.37 -21.54
N THR A 104 -0.59 -9.79 -21.99
CA THR A 104 -0.29 -11.22 -22.11
C THR A 104 0.08 -11.88 -20.78
N THR A 105 0.50 -11.08 -19.79
CA THR A 105 0.98 -11.60 -18.51
C THR A 105 0.50 -10.80 -17.31
N LEU A 106 0.41 -11.48 -16.16
CA LEU A 106 0.14 -10.83 -14.88
C LEU A 106 1.18 -9.75 -14.56
N GLN A 107 2.46 -10.01 -14.87
CA GLN A 107 3.56 -9.05 -14.64
C GLN A 107 3.39 -7.77 -15.46
N GLU A 108 2.97 -7.90 -16.72
CA GLU A 108 2.66 -6.76 -17.58
C GLU A 108 1.49 -5.94 -17.01
N CYS A 109 0.42 -6.62 -16.56
CA CYS A 109 -0.72 -5.96 -15.92
C CYS A 109 -0.32 -5.20 -14.65
N LEU A 110 0.47 -5.82 -13.78
CA LEU A 110 1.02 -5.18 -12.57
C LEU A 110 1.89 -3.97 -12.92
N SER A 111 2.75 -4.09 -13.93
CA SER A 111 3.64 -3.01 -14.38
C SER A 111 2.84 -1.80 -14.89
N ASN A 112 1.78 -2.04 -15.66
CA ASN A 112 0.87 -1.00 -16.13
C ASN A 112 0.24 -0.22 -14.96
N CYS A 113 -0.16 -0.91 -13.88
CA CYS A 113 -0.69 -0.22 -12.71
C CYS A 113 0.40 0.59 -11.97
N ALA A 114 1.56 -0.02 -11.73
CA ALA A 114 2.67 0.62 -11.03
C ALA A 114 3.10 1.93 -11.74
N GLU A 115 3.18 1.92 -13.08
CA GLU A 115 3.55 3.09 -13.88
C GLU A 115 2.61 4.29 -13.66
N ILE A 116 1.30 4.05 -13.56
CA ILE A 116 0.30 5.11 -13.39
C ILE A 116 -0.16 5.28 -11.93
N MET A 117 0.47 4.60 -10.97
CA MET A 117 0.10 4.64 -9.56
C MET A 117 0.06 6.08 -9.03
N ARG A 118 1.09 6.89 -9.31
CA ARG A 118 1.16 8.28 -8.84
C ARG A 118 0.32 9.25 -9.67
N ALA A 119 0.19 9.00 -10.97
CA ALA A 119 -0.48 9.92 -11.90
C ALA A 119 -2.00 9.76 -11.94
N LYS A 120 -2.49 8.54 -11.70
CA LYS A 120 -3.91 8.15 -11.81
C LYS A 120 -4.41 7.33 -10.62
N ASN A 121 -3.67 7.29 -9.51
CA ASN A 121 -4.03 6.57 -8.29
C ASN A 121 -4.31 5.07 -8.51
N CYS A 122 -3.69 4.43 -9.51
CA CYS A 122 -3.82 2.99 -9.68
C CYS A 122 -3.28 2.27 -8.45
N SER A 123 -4.15 1.48 -7.84
CA SER A 123 -3.90 0.82 -6.56
C SER A 123 -4.12 -0.68 -6.64
N ALA A 124 -4.82 -1.19 -7.65
CA ALA A 124 -5.03 -2.61 -7.85
C ALA A 124 -5.21 -2.98 -9.32
N ILE A 125 -5.04 -4.27 -9.59
CA ILE A 125 -5.35 -4.89 -10.87
C ILE A 125 -6.38 -6.00 -10.71
N TYR A 126 -7.14 -6.23 -11.77
CA TYR A 126 -7.90 -7.44 -12.00
C TYR A 126 -7.47 -8.03 -13.35
N PHE A 127 -6.93 -9.24 -13.32
CA PHE A 127 -6.40 -9.93 -14.49
C PHE A 127 -7.18 -11.22 -14.74
N ILE A 128 -7.72 -11.36 -15.95
CA ILE A 128 -8.44 -12.56 -16.40
C ILE A 128 -8.33 -12.67 -17.92
N ASP A 129 -8.07 -13.87 -18.44
CA ASP A 129 -8.09 -14.18 -19.88
C ASP A 129 -7.38 -13.13 -20.76
N GLU A 130 -6.16 -12.74 -20.36
CA GLU A 130 -5.33 -11.72 -21.06
C GLU A 130 -5.94 -10.29 -21.10
N SER A 131 -7.01 -10.05 -20.34
CA SER A 131 -7.53 -8.71 -20.03
C SER A 131 -7.02 -8.23 -18.68
N CYS A 132 -6.54 -6.99 -18.66
CA CYS A 132 -6.07 -6.31 -17.47
C CYS A 132 -6.96 -5.10 -17.17
N ILE A 133 -7.61 -5.10 -16.02
CA ILE A 133 -8.38 -3.96 -15.52
C ILE A 133 -7.58 -3.27 -14.42
N LEU A 134 -7.38 -1.97 -14.56
CA LEU A 134 -6.71 -1.14 -13.57
C LEU A 134 -7.74 -0.47 -12.67
N LEU A 135 -7.51 -0.50 -11.37
CA LEU A 135 -8.46 -0.01 -10.37
C LEU A 135 -7.84 1.02 -9.44
N GLU A 136 -8.63 2.01 -9.06
CA GLU A 136 -8.33 2.93 -7.98
C GLU A 136 -9.08 2.56 -6.71
N ARG A 137 -8.50 2.95 -5.57
CA ARG A 137 -9.11 2.77 -4.26
C ARG A 137 -10.13 3.88 -4.00
N MET A 138 -11.33 3.49 -3.58
CA MET A 138 -12.41 4.41 -3.22
C MET A 138 -12.63 4.44 -1.69
N PRO A 139 -12.84 5.62 -1.10
CA PRO A 139 -13.02 5.76 0.36
C PRO A 139 -14.38 5.26 0.87
N HIS A 140 -15.31 4.84 0.00
CA HIS A 140 -16.67 4.47 0.39
C HIS A 140 -16.95 3.00 0.04
N SER A 141 -17.51 2.25 1.00
CA SER A 141 -17.82 0.82 0.88
C SER A 141 -18.95 0.49 -0.10
N GLN A 142 -19.65 1.51 -0.62
CA GLN A 142 -20.70 1.34 -1.63
C GLN A 142 -20.16 0.89 -2.99
N TYR A 143 -18.91 1.23 -3.29
CA TYR A 143 -18.22 0.74 -4.48
C TYR A 143 -17.75 -0.69 -4.20
N HIS A 144 -18.19 -1.63 -5.02
CA HIS A 144 -17.83 -3.02 -4.88
C HIS A 144 -17.36 -3.59 -6.21
N PHE A 145 -16.45 -4.54 -6.13
CA PHE A 145 -15.91 -5.26 -7.25
C PHE A 145 -16.09 -6.76 -7.01
N ILE A 146 -16.62 -7.46 -8.02
CA ILE A 146 -16.86 -8.91 -7.96
C ILE A 146 -15.89 -9.56 -8.93
N ARG A 147 -14.91 -10.30 -8.39
CA ARG A 147 -13.92 -11.01 -9.21
C ARG A 147 -14.43 -12.40 -9.59
N GLN A 148 -14.02 -12.90 -10.74
CA GLN A 148 -14.26 -14.30 -11.11
C GLN A 148 -13.30 -15.24 -10.39
N LYS A 149 -13.70 -16.48 -10.12
CA LYS A 149 -12.87 -17.43 -9.36
C LYS A 149 -11.52 -17.73 -10.03
N ALA A 150 -11.48 -17.76 -11.37
CA ALA A 150 -10.27 -18.01 -12.15
C ALA A 150 -9.39 -16.76 -12.36
N SER A 151 -9.85 -15.58 -11.93
CA SER A 151 -9.10 -14.33 -12.06
C SER A 151 -8.04 -14.17 -10.98
N VAL A 152 -7.15 -13.20 -11.20
CA VAL A 152 -6.25 -12.65 -10.18
C VAL A 152 -6.70 -11.24 -9.84
N PHE A 153 -6.85 -10.93 -8.55
CA PHE A 153 -6.99 -9.57 -8.05
C PHE A 153 -5.80 -9.27 -7.13
N ALA A 154 -5.04 -8.24 -7.44
CA ALA A 154 -3.85 -7.86 -6.68
C ALA A 154 -3.87 -6.36 -6.36
N GLU A 155 -3.69 -6.01 -5.10
CA GLU A 155 -3.50 -4.64 -4.65
C GLU A 155 -2.00 -4.34 -4.57
N LEU A 156 -1.59 -3.22 -5.16
CA LEU A 156 -0.26 -2.67 -5.01
C LEU A 156 -0.29 -1.75 -3.79
N LEU A 157 0.20 -2.23 -2.64
CA LEU A 157 0.10 -1.52 -1.36
C LEU A 157 1.03 -0.32 -1.30
N PHE A 158 2.29 -0.52 -1.67
CA PHE A 158 3.33 0.50 -1.64
C PHE A 158 4.43 0.15 -2.64
N CYS A 159 4.90 1.14 -3.39
CA CYS A 159 6.04 1.03 -4.30
C CYS A 159 7.11 2.04 -3.89
N GLU A 160 8.36 1.58 -3.81
CA GLU A 160 9.52 2.43 -3.58
C GLU A 160 10.61 2.21 -4.63
N PRO A 161 11.45 3.23 -4.90
CA PRO A 161 12.65 3.05 -5.72
C PRO A 161 13.49 1.87 -5.22
N ASN A 162 13.99 1.08 -6.16
CA ASN A 162 14.87 -0.03 -5.87
C ASN A 162 16.27 0.53 -5.51
N ILE A 163 16.51 0.73 -4.22
CA ILE A 163 17.82 1.20 -3.74
C ILE A 163 18.80 0.03 -3.89
N ARG A 164 19.64 0.08 -4.93
CA ARG A 164 20.80 -0.81 -5.11
C ARG A 164 21.95 -0.47 -4.17
#